data_AF-A0AAP4JJX3-F1
#
_entry.id   AF-A0AAP4JJX3-F1
#
_cell.length_a   1.000
_cell.length_b   1.000
_cell.length_c   1.000
_cell.angle_alpha   90.00
_cell.angle_beta   90.00
_cell.angle_gamma   90.00
#
_symmetry.space_group_name_H-M   'P 1'
#
loop_
_entity.id
_entity.type
_entity.pdbx_description
1 polymer ?
#
loop_
_entity_poly.entity_id
_entity_poly.type
_entity_poly.pdbx_seq_one_letter_code
_entity_poly.pdbx_strand_id
1 'polypeptide(L)'
;MENELKKLLSMPDPLQFNQHQCEWLLDHISDPNAEIRDNLVYSLLARGFLTEGFTTAQRKAIATRTTQQAQLFTGLNNSDNDKVFTRTFTALLGAILLETDSSKPFLTDKQIQTWIDWALKYLQIETDWRGYVSIKRLGAWHCPWQ
;
A
#
# COMPACT_ATOMS: atom_id res chain seq x y z
N MET A 1 -12.15 10.31 13.71
CA MET A 1 -10.99 9.82 12.93
C MET A 1 -11.23 9.84 11.43
N GLU A 2 -12.03 8.94 10.83
CA GLU A 2 -12.21 8.89 9.35
C GLU A 2 -12.60 10.25 8.73
N ASN A 3 -13.64 10.90 9.27
CA ASN A 3 -14.09 12.22 8.80
C ASN A 3 -13.04 13.33 8.94
N GLU A 4 -12.09 13.19 9.88
CA GLU A 4 -10.99 14.14 10.04
C GLU A 4 -9.92 13.90 8.99
N LEU A 5 -9.57 12.63 8.74
CA LEU A 5 -8.63 12.24 7.70
C LEU A 5 -9.15 12.59 6.30
N LYS A 6 -10.46 12.43 6.04
CA LYS A 6 -11.07 12.86 4.77
C LYS A 6 -10.89 14.34 4.50
N LYS A 7 -10.85 15.20 5.53
CA LYS A 7 -10.57 16.63 5.34
C LYS A 7 -9.14 16.89 4.88
N LEU A 8 -8.18 16.06 5.28
CA LEU A 8 -6.78 16.18 4.87
C LEU A 8 -6.58 15.93 3.37
N LEU A 9 -7.46 15.14 2.73
CA LEU A 9 -7.38 14.89 1.29
C LEU A 9 -7.44 16.18 0.46
N SER A 10 -8.20 17.17 0.93
CA SER A 10 -8.36 18.47 0.24
C SER A 10 -7.34 19.53 0.66
N MET A 11 -6.49 19.25 1.64
CA MET A 11 -5.46 20.20 2.10
C MET A 11 -4.21 20.13 1.21
N PRO A 12 -3.46 21.23 1.04
CA PRO A 12 -2.18 21.20 0.35
C PRO A 12 -1.11 20.49 1.19
N ASP A 13 -0.08 19.98 0.52
CA ASP A 13 1.12 19.44 1.17
C ASP A 13 2.05 20.56 1.70
N PRO A 14 2.92 20.28 2.70
CA PRO A 14 3.02 19.03 3.45
C PRO A 14 1.90 18.88 4.48
N LEU A 15 1.26 17.71 4.50
CA LEU A 15 0.27 17.38 5.52
C LEU A 15 0.91 17.22 6.91
N GLN A 16 0.12 17.33 7.95
CA GLN A 16 0.55 17.05 9.32
C GLN A 16 -0.34 15.97 9.92
N PHE A 17 0.29 14.98 10.52
CA PHE A 17 -0.41 13.85 11.14
C PHE A 17 -0.05 13.77 12.61
N ASN A 18 -1.02 13.37 13.43
CA ASN A 18 -0.76 12.94 14.80
C ASN A 18 -0.58 11.41 14.89
N GLN A 19 -0.18 10.94 16.06
CA GLN A 19 0.10 9.51 16.28
C GLN A 19 -1.14 8.62 16.03
N HIS A 20 -2.31 9.02 16.51
CA HIS A 20 -3.56 8.25 16.34
C HIS A 20 -4.01 8.18 14.89
N GLN A 21 -3.75 9.22 14.10
CA GLN A 21 -4.01 9.24 12.66
C GLN A 21 -3.08 8.24 11.94
N CYS A 22 -1.80 8.21 12.27
CA CYS A 22 -0.86 7.22 11.71
C CYS A 22 -1.28 5.79 12.07
N GLU A 23 -1.69 5.54 13.31
CA GLU A 23 -2.17 4.23 13.77
C GLU A 23 -3.42 3.79 13.01
N TRP A 24 -4.39 4.69 12.87
CA TRP A 24 -5.63 4.42 12.15
C TRP A 24 -5.40 4.10 10.68
N LEU A 25 -4.51 4.85 10.00
CA LEU A 25 -4.14 4.57 8.61
C LEU A 25 -3.56 3.15 8.45
N LEU A 26 -2.72 2.71 9.38
CA LEU A 26 -2.13 1.37 9.34
C LEU A 26 -3.15 0.28 9.70
N ASP A 27 -4.11 0.55 10.58
CA ASP A 27 -5.20 -0.40 10.87
C ASP A 27 -6.11 -0.64 9.65
N HIS A 28 -6.26 0.37 8.78
CA HIS A 28 -7.19 0.34 7.65
C HIS A 28 -6.48 0.19 6.30
N ILE A 29 -5.19 -0.16 6.28
CA ILE A 29 -4.43 -0.38 5.04
C ILE A 29 -4.99 -1.53 4.18
N SER A 30 -5.72 -2.45 4.80
CA SER A 30 -6.37 -3.59 4.16
C SER A 30 -7.90 -3.51 4.18
N ASP A 31 -8.48 -2.31 4.32
CA ASP A 31 -9.93 -2.16 4.43
C ASP A 31 -10.65 -2.75 3.21
N PRO A 32 -11.75 -3.51 3.38
CA PRO A 32 -12.51 -4.06 2.25
C PRO A 32 -13.18 -2.97 1.40
N ASN A 33 -13.45 -1.79 1.97
CA ASN A 33 -13.99 -0.65 1.25
C ASN A 33 -12.89 0.11 0.48
N ALA A 34 -12.94 0.06 -0.85
CA ALA A 34 -11.98 0.73 -1.72
C ALA A 34 -11.92 2.26 -1.51
N GLU A 35 -13.02 2.91 -1.11
CA GLU A 35 -13.00 4.34 -0.80
C GLU A 35 -12.18 4.66 0.45
N ILE A 36 -12.16 3.74 1.42
CA ILE A 36 -11.33 3.88 2.63
C ILE A 36 -9.89 3.49 2.30
N ARG A 37 -9.70 2.34 1.67
CA ARG A 37 -8.38 1.77 1.41
C ARG A 37 -7.57 2.58 0.39
N ASP A 38 -8.12 2.79 -0.80
CA ASP A 38 -7.41 3.39 -1.94
C ASP A 38 -7.44 4.92 -1.82
N ASN A 39 -8.64 5.49 -1.77
CA ASN A 39 -8.82 6.94 -1.89
C ASN A 39 -8.41 7.70 -0.63
N LEU A 40 -8.61 7.10 0.56
CA LEU A 40 -8.26 7.73 1.83
C LEU A 40 -6.91 7.24 2.37
N VAL A 41 -6.79 5.97 2.73
CA VAL A 41 -5.66 5.45 3.49
C VAL A 41 -4.37 5.48 2.68
N TYR A 42 -4.38 4.85 1.50
CA TYR A 42 -3.18 4.77 0.67
C TYR A 42 -2.75 6.15 0.17
N SER A 43 -3.70 6.98 -0.28
CA SER A 43 -3.41 8.38 -0.67
C SER A 43 -2.74 9.19 0.45
N LEU A 44 -3.24 9.10 1.69
CA LEU A 44 -2.66 9.85 2.81
C LEU A 44 -1.31 9.29 3.25
N LEU A 45 -1.11 7.97 3.22
CA LEU A 45 0.20 7.36 3.47
C LEU A 45 1.21 7.80 2.41
N ALA A 46 0.86 7.71 1.13
CA ALA A 46 1.72 8.14 0.04
C ALA A 46 2.12 9.62 0.17
N ARG A 47 1.15 10.50 0.44
CA ARG A 47 1.45 11.92 0.71
C ARG A 47 2.33 12.10 1.94
N GLY A 48 2.02 11.45 3.05
CA GLY A 48 2.83 11.54 4.27
C GLY A 48 4.30 11.16 4.06
N PHE A 49 4.57 10.15 3.22
CA PHE A 49 5.94 9.74 2.90
C PHE A 49 6.60 10.60 1.81
N LEU A 50 5.94 10.78 0.67
CA LEU A 50 6.51 11.38 -0.54
C LEU A 50 6.54 12.91 -0.51
N THR A 51 5.63 13.56 0.24
CA THR A 51 5.53 15.03 0.34
C THR A 51 5.94 15.57 1.71
N GLU A 52 6.72 14.78 2.47
CA GLU A 52 7.27 15.17 3.77
C GLU A 52 6.26 15.39 4.89
N GLY A 53 5.04 14.85 4.77
CA GLY A 53 4.01 15.03 5.80
C GLY A 53 4.29 14.26 7.11
N PHE A 54 5.09 13.19 7.07
CA PHE A 54 5.53 12.46 8.25
C PHE A 54 6.88 12.94 8.77
N THR A 55 6.95 13.13 10.09
CA THR A 55 8.22 13.30 10.79
C THR A 55 9.07 12.03 10.73
N THR A 56 10.39 12.15 10.95
CA THR A 56 11.28 10.98 11.01
C THR A 56 10.85 9.97 12.08
N ALA A 57 10.32 10.42 13.22
CA ALA A 57 9.82 9.53 14.26
C ALA A 57 8.60 8.73 13.79
N GLN A 58 7.65 9.38 13.09
CA GLN A 58 6.48 8.71 12.52
C GLN A 58 6.87 7.71 11.43
N ARG A 59 7.79 8.09 10.52
CA ARG A 59 8.30 7.16 9.50
C ARG A 59 8.89 5.89 10.12
N LYS A 60 9.71 6.05 11.17
CA LYS A 60 10.29 4.91 11.91
C LYS A 60 9.23 4.05 12.61
N ALA A 61 8.24 4.67 13.25
CA ALA A 61 7.14 3.97 13.91
C ALA A 61 6.32 3.16 12.90
N ILE A 62 5.95 3.77 11.77
CA ILE A 62 5.23 3.12 10.68
C ILE A 62 6.03 1.94 10.14
N ALA A 63 7.28 2.13 9.74
CA ALA A 63 8.11 1.04 9.22
C ALA A 63 8.30 -0.10 10.22
N THR A 64 8.50 0.22 11.50
CA THR A 64 8.63 -0.80 12.55
C THR A 64 7.36 -1.64 12.64
N ARG A 65 6.20 -0.99 12.71
CA ARG A 65 4.91 -1.67 12.80
C ARG A 65 4.63 -2.51 11.56
N THR A 66 4.81 -1.98 10.36
CA THR A 66 4.59 -2.72 9.11
C THR A 66 5.51 -3.93 9.00
N THR A 67 6.78 -3.79 9.39
CA THR A 67 7.74 -4.90 9.39
C THR A 67 7.38 -5.96 10.43
N GLN A 68 6.89 -5.57 11.61
CA GLN A 68 6.49 -6.51 12.67
C GLN A 68 5.23 -7.31 12.31
N GLN A 69 4.27 -6.71 11.63
CA GLN A 69 3.01 -7.38 11.27
C GLN A 69 3.19 -8.42 10.15
N ALA A 70 4.28 -8.32 9.35
CA ALA A 70 4.64 -9.28 8.30
C ALA A 70 3.48 -9.68 7.37
N GLN A 71 2.61 -8.71 7.05
CA GLN A 71 1.34 -8.93 6.37
C GLN A 71 1.47 -9.28 4.88
N LEU A 72 2.67 -9.18 4.31
CA LEU A 72 2.93 -9.46 2.89
C LEU A 72 2.57 -10.91 2.49
N PHE A 73 2.67 -11.85 3.42
CA PHE A 73 2.45 -13.28 3.15
C PHE A 73 1.12 -13.81 3.70
N THR A 74 0.20 -12.93 4.11
CA THR A 74 -1.12 -13.36 4.60
C THR A 74 -1.96 -13.96 3.50
N GLY A 75 -2.66 -15.06 3.78
CA GLY A 75 -3.64 -15.64 2.84
C GLY A 75 -3.04 -16.48 1.70
N LEU A 76 -1.74 -16.78 1.71
CA LEU A 76 -1.13 -17.64 0.68
C LEU A 76 -1.67 -19.09 0.66
N ASN A 77 -2.21 -19.59 1.78
CA ASN A 77 -2.73 -20.96 1.90
C ASN A 77 -4.26 -21.06 1.89
N ASN A 78 -4.99 -19.94 1.86
CA ASN A 78 -6.46 -19.95 1.96
C ASN A 78 -7.08 -19.31 0.71
N SER A 79 -8.09 -19.96 0.16
CA SER A 79 -8.99 -19.43 -0.88
C SER A 79 -9.88 -18.26 -0.40
N ASP A 80 -9.54 -17.62 0.72
CA ASP A 80 -10.30 -16.50 1.28
C ASP A 80 -9.96 -15.22 0.52
N ASN A 81 -10.92 -14.81 -0.32
CA ASN A 81 -10.91 -13.53 -1.03
C ASN A 81 -10.71 -12.32 -0.10
N ASP A 82 -11.04 -12.45 1.19
CA ASP A 82 -11.11 -11.33 2.13
C ASP A 82 -9.74 -10.79 2.55
N LYS A 83 -8.62 -11.47 2.23
CA LYS A 83 -7.26 -11.05 2.61
C LYS A 83 -6.33 -10.75 1.44
N VAL A 84 -6.86 -10.75 0.22
CA VAL A 84 -6.05 -10.49 -0.99
C VAL A 84 -5.48 -9.07 -0.97
N PHE A 85 -6.28 -8.10 -0.55
CA PHE A 85 -5.87 -6.69 -0.48
C PHE A 85 -4.75 -6.45 0.52
N THR A 86 -4.68 -7.22 1.60
CA THR A 86 -3.62 -7.11 2.60
C THR A 86 -2.24 -7.28 1.97
N ARG A 87 -2.07 -8.23 1.05
CA ARG A 87 -0.78 -8.46 0.39
C ARG A 87 -0.38 -7.28 -0.49
N THR A 88 -1.27 -6.88 -1.40
CA THR A 88 -1.00 -5.81 -2.38
C THR A 88 -0.73 -4.48 -1.68
N PHE A 89 -1.55 -4.08 -0.71
CA PHE A 89 -1.36 -2.80 -0.03
C PHE A 89 -0.19 -2.82 0.95
N THR A 90 0.15 -3.96 1.55
CA THR A 90 1.41 -4.10 2.31
C THR A 90 2.62 -4.00 1.40
N ALA A 91 2.58 -4.61 0.21
CA ALA A 91 3.65 -4.52 -0.79
C ALA A 91 3.85 -3.07 -1.27
N LEU A 92 2.76 -2.37 -1.58
CA LEU A 92 2.79 -0.96 -1.98
C LEU A 92 3.35 -0.06 -0.85
N LEU A 93 2.91 -0.26 0.39
CA LEU A 93 3.48 0.46 1.52
C LEU A 93 4.98 0.17 1.67
N GLY A 94 5.40 -1.08 1.55
CA GLY A 94 6.82 -1.47 1.56
C GLY A 94 7.64 -0.77 0.48
N ALA A 95 7.10 -0.64 -0.73
CA ALA A 95 7.74 0.10 -1.82
C ALA A 95 7.92 1.59 -1.47
N ILE A 96 6.89 2.25 -0.95
CA ILE A 96 6.96 3.65 -0.50
C ILE A 96 8.00 3.83 0.61
N LEU A 97 8.10 2.88 1.55
CA LEU A 97 9.10 2.91 2.61
C LEU A 97 10.52 2.88 2.04
N LEU A 98 10.81 1.94 1.13
CA LEU A 98 12.12 1.81 0.49
C LEU A 98 12.46 3.03 -0.40
N GLU A 99 11.49 3.53 -1.16
CA GLU A 99 11.66 4.71 -2.01
C GLU A 99 11.99 5.95 -1.16
N THR A 100 11.22 6.17 -0.09
CA THR A 100 11.47 7.30 0.81
C THR A 100 12.82 7.17 1.50
N ASP A 101 13.19 5.98 1.94
CA ASP A 101 14.47 5.71 2.61
C ASP A 101 15.66 5.99 1.70
N SER A 102 15.54 5.69 0.40
CA SER A 102 16.59 5.93 -0.61
C SER A 102 17.00 7.40 -0.72
N SER A 103 16.08 8.32 -0.44
CA SER A 103 16.33 9.77 -0.44
C SER A 103 16.55 10.34 0.97
N LYS A 104 15.89 9.77 1.99
CA LYS A 104 15.89 10.25 3.37
C LYS A 104 15.99 9.07 4.34
N PRO A 105 17.21 8.60 4.64
CA PRO A 105 17.39 7.38 5.43
C PRO A 105 16.71 7.42 6.80
N PHE A 106 15.90 6.41 7.10
CA PHE A 106 15.20 6.22 8.37
C PHE A 106 15.04 4.75 8.77
N LEU A 107 15.16 3.81 7.83
CA LEU A 107 15.17 2.38 8.05
C LEU A 107 16.52 1.93 8.60
N THR A 108 16.51 0.79 9.30
CA THR A 108 17.75 0.08 9.66
C THR A 108 18.16 -0.86 8.54
N ASP A 109 19.45 -1.18 8.43
CA ASP A 109 19.96 -2.16 7.44
C ASP A 109 19.21 -3.49 7.49
N LYS A 110 18.85 -3.94 8.70
CA LYS A 110 18.05 -5.15 8.90
C LYS A 110 16.66 -5.04 8.28
N GLN A 111 16.00 -3.89 8.44
CA GLN A 111 14.68 -3.66 7.84
C GLN A 111 14.78 -3.57 6.32
N ILE A 112 15.79 -2.87 5.79
CA ILE A 112 16.03 -2.79 4.35
C ILE A 112 16.22 -4.19 3.76
N GLN A 113 17.10 -5.00 4.35
CA GLN A 113 17.34 -6.36 3.88
C GLN A 113 16.08 -7.22 3.97
N THR A 114 15.32 -7.10 5.05
CA THR A 114 14.04 -7.81 5.22
C THR A 114 13.07 -7.48 4.08
N TRP A 115 12.90 -6.20 3.76
CA TRP A 115 12.00 -5.77 2.69
C TRP A 115 12.46 -6.19 1.30
N ILE A 116 13.77 -6.17 1.03
CA ILE A 116 14.34 -6.67 -0.23
C ILE A 116 14.08 -8.18 -0.38
N ASP A 117 14.40 -8.97 0.65
CA ASP A 117 14.18 -10.42 0.63
C ASP A 117 12.69 -10.76 0.47
N TRP A 118 11.84 -9.98 1.14
CA TRP A 118 10.39 -10.12 1.04
C TRP A 118 9.87 -9.77 -0.35
N ALA A 119 10.34 -8.69 -0.96
CA ALA A 119 9.96 -8.31 -2.32
C ALA A 119 10.39 -9.37 -3.34
N LEU A 120 11.61 -9.89 -3.24
CA LEU A 120 12.12 -10.96 -4.11
C LEU A 120 11.28 -12.23 -3.97
N LYS A 121 10.98 -12.64 -2.73
CA LYS A 121 10.15 -13.81 -2.44
C LYS A 121 8.71 -13.60 -2.94
N TYR A 122 8.15 -12.43 -2.71
CA TYR A 122 6.80 -12.09 -3.14
C TYR A 122 6.68 -12.15 -4.67
N LEU A 123 7.65 -11.59 -5.41
CA LEU A 123 7.70 -11.64 -6.87
C LEU A 123 7.72 -13.07 -7.43
N GLN A 124 8.34 -14.01 -6.72
CA GLN A 124 8.40 -15.42 -7.13
C GLN A 124 7.09 -16.18 -6.89
N ILE A 125 6.31 -15.77 -5.88
CA ILE A 125 5.13 -16.52 -5.40
C ILE A 125 3.82 -15.91 -5.93
N GLU A 126 3.80 -14.61 -6.24
CA GLU A 126 2.58 -13.91 -6.64
C GLU A 126 2.10 -14.41 -8.02
N THR A 127 1.04 -15.21 -8.00
CA THR A 127 0.38 -15.77 -9.20
C THR A 127 -1.01 -15.16 -9.44
N ASP A 128 -1.35 -14.06 -8.77
CA ASP A 128 -2.68 -13.46 -8.84
C ASP A 128 -2.77 -12.46 -10.01
N TRP A 129 -3.31 -12.95 -11.13
CA TRP A 129 -3.51 -12.16 -12.35
C TRP A 129 -4.85 -11.39 -12.36
N ARG A 130 -5.59 -11.33 -11.26
CA ARG A 130 -6.96 -10.76 -11.26
C ARG A 130 -7.02 -9.25 -11.48
N GLY A 131 -5.88 -8.54 -11.41
CA GLY A 131 -5.73 -7.16 -11.88
C GLY A 131 -5.40 -7.03 -13.37
N TYR A 132 -5.03 -8.13 -14.03
CA TYR A 132 -4.74 -8.19 -15.46
C TYR A 132 -6.02 -8.56 -16.23
N VAL A 133 -6.76 -7.55 -16.67
CA VAL A 133 -7.74 -7.76 -17.75
C VAL A 133 -6.92 -7.92 -19.03
N SER A 134 -6.72 -9.16 -19.48
CA SER A 134 -6.32 -9.37 -20.87
C SER A 134 -7.34 -8.62 -21.72
N ILE A 135 -6.92 -7.59 -22.46
CA ILE A 135 -7.75 -7.00 -23.50
C ILE A 135 -8.12 -8.15 -24.43
N LYS A 136 -9.32 -8.70 -24.23
CA LYS A 136 -9.95 -9.60 -25.17
C LYS A 136 -10.27 -8.71 -26.35
N ARG A 137 -9.54 -8.90 -27.46
CA ARG A 137 -9.67 -8.16 -28.71
C ARG A 137 -11.14 -7.80 -28.95
N LEU A 138 -11.46 -6.50 -28.93
CA LEU A 138 -12.66 -5.98 -29.57
C LEU A 138 -12.48 -6.20 -31.08
N GLY A 139 -12.86 -7.40 -31.50
CA GLY A 139 -12.77 -7.88 -32.86
C GLY A 139 -13.99 -8.73 -33.22
N ALA A 140 -15.17 -8.25 -32.84
CA ALA A 140 -16.44 -8.65 -33.45
C ALA A 140 -17.02 -7.41 -34.14
N TRP A 141 -16.26 -6.87 -35.10
CA TRP A 141 -16.86 -6.10 -36.18
C TRP A 141 -17.58 -7.11 -37.07
N HIS A 142 -18.89 -7.24 -36.89
CA HIS A 142 -19.75 -7.76 -37.94
C HIS A 142 -19.59 -6.84 -39.16
N CYS A 143 -18.87 -7.31 -40.18
CA CYS A 143 -18.85 -6.70 -41.49
C CYS A 143 -19.99 -7.34 -42.31
N PRO A 144 -20.87 -6.55 -42.95
CA PRO A 144 -21.99 -7.05 -43.73
C PRO A 144 -21.50 -7.62 -45.08
N TRP A 145 -22.35 -8.42 -45.72
CA TRP A 145 -22.17 -9.17 -46.97
C TRP A 145 -21.67 -10.62 -46.82
N GLN A 146 -22.61 -11.52 -46.50
CA GLN A 146 -22.90 -12.76 -47.23
C GLN A 146 -24.25 -13.32 -46.78
#